data_AF-A0A1M3CE80-F1
#
_entry.id   AF-A0A1M3CE80-F1
#
_cell.length_a   1.000
_cell.length_b   1.000
_cell.length_c   1.000
_cell.angle_alpha   90.00
_cell.angle_beta   90.00
_cell.angle_gamma   90.00
#
_symmetry.space_group_name_H-M   'P 1'
#
loop_
_entity.id
_entity.type
_entity.pdbx_description
1 polymer ?
#
loop_
_entity_poly.entity_id
_entity_poly.type
_entity_poly.pdbx_seq_one_letter_code
_entity_poly.pdbx_strand_id
1 'polypeptide(L)' 'MQIAGIMNTARQGMASETARVEKAAQSIANASPTAGPPAPDMLDLVSAGIGFRANAAAFETGADLWEVLATIRRD' A
#
# COMPACT_ATOMS: atom_id res chain seq x y z
N MET A 1 12.80 8.87 17.29
CA MET A 1 11.59 8.05 17.02
C MET A 1 11.51 7.74 15.53
N GLN A 2 12.42 6.90 15.01
CA GLN A 2 12.59 6.69 13.57
C GLN A 2 11.64 5.61 13.04
N ILE A 3 11.36 4.57 13.84
CA ILE A 3 10.44 3.47 13.50
C ILE A 3 8.98 3.95 13.39
N ALA A 4 8.52 4.79 14.33
CA ALA A 4 7.18 5.38 14.27
C ALA A 4 6.99 6.23 13.00
N GLY A 5 8.05 6.90 12.54
CA GLY A 5 8.05 7.63 11.26
C GLY A 5 7.85 6.69 10.06
N ILE A 6 8.61 5.59 10.01
CA ILE A 6 8.50 4.58 8.94
C ILE A 6 7.10 3.94 8.92
N MET A 7 6.56 3.56 10.08
CA MET A 7 5.20 3.01 10.18
C MET A 7 4.13 4.01 9.72
N ASN A 8 4.28 5.29 10.06
CA ASN A 8 3.32 6.31 9.64
C ASN A 8 3.40 6.56 8.13
N THR A 9 4.61 6.63 7.55
CA THR A 9 4.80 6.73 6.11
C THR A 9 4.25 5.51 5.38
N ALA A 10 4.51 4.30 5.87
CA ALA A 10 3.96 3.06 5.32
C ALA A 10 2.42 3.03 5.38
N ARG A 11 1.83 3.43 6.51
CA ARG A 11 0.37 3.57 6.63
C ARG A 11 -0.22 4.59 5.67
N GLN A 12 0.43 5.74 5.53
CA GLN A 12 0.01 6.78 4.58
C GLN A 12 0.13 6.29 3.14
N GLY A 13 1.20 5.56 2.81
CA GLY A 13 1.38 4.91 1.51
C GLY A 13 0.28 3.90 1.22
N MET A 14 -0.04 3.00 2.16
CA MET A 14 -1.16 2.06 2.01
C MET A 14 -2.49 2.77 1.73
N ALA A 15 -2.79 3.85 2.47
CA ALA A 15 -4.01 4.63 2.26
C ALA A 15 -4.06 5.33 0.88
N SER A 16 -2.90 5.78 0.39
CA SER A 16 -2.79 6.36 -0.95
C SER A 16 -3.01 5.30 -2.04
N GLU A 17 -2.45 4.10 -1.87
CA GLU A 17 -2.64 3.01 -2.82
C GLU A 17 -4.07 2.46 -2.82
N THR A 18 -4.75 2.42 -1.67
CA THR A 18 -6.19 2.08 -1.64
C THR A 18 -7.03 3.10 -2.41
N ALA A 19 -6.72 4.39 -2.31
CA ALA A 19 -7.41 5.42 -3.08
C ALA A 19 -7.14 5.29 -4.60
N ARG A 20 -5.94 4.86 -5.00
CA ARG A 20 -5.61 4.57 -6.40
C ARG A 20 -6.38 3.35 -6.92
N VAL A 21 -6.44 2.28 -6.13
CA VAL A 21 -7.24 1.08 -6.42
C VAL A 21 -8.71 1.44 -6.64
N GLU A 22 -9.32 2.24 -5.76
CA GLU A 22 -10.71 2.67 -5.87
C GLU A 22 -10.96 3.46 -7.16
N LYS A 23 -10.06 4.40 -7.49
CA LYS A 23 -10.16 5.20 -8.72
C LYS A 23 -10.04 4.34 -9.98
N ALA A 24 -9.05 3.44 -10.02
CA ALA A 24 -8.84 2.54 -11.15
C ALA A 24 -10.04 1.59 -11.33
N ALA A 25 -10.55 1.01 -10.23
CA ALA A 25 -11.74 0.15 -10.25
C ALA A 25 -12.98 0.90 -10.75
N GLN A 26 -13.18 2.15 -10.32
CA GLN A 26 -14.30 2.99 -10.79
C GLN A 26 -14.17 3.28 -12.29
N SER A 27 -12.95 3.54 -12.78
CA SER A 27 -12.68 3.76 -14.21
C SER A 27 -13.01 2.52 -15.03
N ILE A 28 -12.58 1.34 -14.58
CA ILE A 28 -12.90 0.04 -15.20
C ILE A 28 -14.41 -0.22 -15.20
N ALA A 29 -15.09 0.03 -14.07
CA ALA A 29 -16.53 -0.19 -13.95
C ALA A 29 -17.33 0.75 -14.89
N ASN A 30 -16.82 1.94 -15.15
CA ASN A 30 -17.42 2.92 -16.05
C ASN A 30 -16.98 2.73 -17.52
N ALA A 31 -16.01 1.84 -17.79
CA ALA A 31 -15.48 1.62 -19.12
C ALA A 31 -16.59 1.08 -20.04
N SER A 32 -16.96 1.89 -21.04
CA SER A 32 -17.98 1.52 -22.01
C SER A 32 -17.45 0.47 -22.98
N PRO A 33 -18.27 -0.51 -23.41
CA PRO A 33 -17.83 -1.61 -24.28
C PRO A 33 -17.32 -1.14 -25.67
N THR A 34 -17.62 0.08 -26.08
CA THR A 34 -17.15 0.71 -27.31
C THR A 34 -15.77 1.39 -27.20
N ALA A 35 -15.24 1.58 -25.99
CA ALA A 35 -13.98 2.30 -25.74
C ALA A 35 -12.72 1.40 -25.81
N GLY A 36 -12.89 0.08 -26.03
CA GLY A 36 -11.80 -0.89 -25.95
C GLY A 36 -11.48 -1.32 -24.51
N PRO A 37 -10.69 -2.40 -24.32
CA PRO A 37 -10.41 -2.94 -22.99
C PRO A 37 -9.59 -1.94 -22.14
N PRO A 38 -9.90 -1.78 -20.83
CA PRO A 38 -9.24 -0.82 -19.93
C PRO A 38 -7.88 -1.35 -19.44
N ALA A 39 -7.01 -1.75 -20.38
CA ALA A 39 -5.66 -2.23 -20.11
C ALA A 39 -4.82 -1.31 -19.19
N PRO A 40 -4.81 0.04 -19.36
CA PRO A 40 -4.04 0.91 -18.47
C PRO A 40 -4.59 0.94 -17.04
N ASP A 41 -5.91 0.91 -16.86
CA ASP A 41 -6.52 0.95 -15.52
C ASP A 41 -6.32 -0.37 -14.78
N MET A 42 -6.35 -1.50 -15.50
CA MET A 42 -6.00 -2.80 -14.93
C MET A 42 -4.53 -2.88 -14.51
N LEU A 43 -3.62 -2.26 -15.28
CA LEU A 43 -2.21 -2.16 -14.90
C LEU A 43 -2.02 -1.25 -13.68
N ASP A 44 -2.75 -0.14 -13.60
CA ASP A 44 -2.73 0.77 -12.44
C ASP A 44 -3.23 0.05 -11.17
N LEU A 45 -4.28 -0.77 -11.28
CA LEU A 45 -4.79 -1.59 -10.18
C LEU A 45 -3.73 -2.57 -9.65
N VAL A 46 -3.02 -3.26 -10.54
CA VAL A 46 -1.94 -4.19 -10.16
C VAL A 46 -0.76 -3.45 -9.55
N SER A 47 -0.36 -2.33 -10.15
CA SER A 47 0.74 -1.50 -9.66
C SER A 47 0.44 -0.94 -8.26
N ALA A 48 -0.79 -0.44 -8.05
CA ALA A 48 -1.24 0.03 -6.75
C ALA A 48 -1.29 -1.12 -5.71
N GLY A 49 -1.71 -2.32 -6.12
CA GLY A 49 -1.65 -3.51 -5.27
C GLY A 49 -0.22 -3.90 -4.86
N ILE A 50 0.75 -3.78 -5.77
CA ILE A 50 2.18 -3.99 -5.47
C ILE A 50 2.67 -2.91 -4.48
N GLY A 51 2.33 -1.64 -4.73
CA GLY A 51 2.65 -0.52 -3.83
C GLY A 51 2.07 -0.71 -2.43
N PHE A 52 0.83 -1.17 -2.33
CA PHE A 52 0.20 -1.48 -1.05
C PHE A 52 0.97 -2.57 -0.29
N ARG A 53 1.32 -3.67 -0.97
CA ARG A 53 2.09 -4.77 -0.37
C ARG A 53 3.48 -4.34 0.06
N ALA A 54 4.15 -3.48 -0.72
CA ALA A 54 5.44 -2.92 -0.35
C ALA A 54 5.36 -2.08 0.93
N ASN A 55 4.33 -1.24 1.05
CA ASN A 55 4.08 -0.47 2.27
C ASN A 55 3.69 -1.38 3.46
N ALA A 56 2.89 -2.42 3.23
CA ALA A 56 2.53 -3.40 4.25
C ALA A 56 3.77 -4.14 4.78
N ALA A 57 4.68 -4.57 3.91
CA ALA A 57 5.92 -5.22 4.30
C ALA A 57 6.82 -4.29 5.12
N ALA A 58 6.89 -2.99 4.77
CA ALA A 58 7.62 -2.00 5.55
C ALA A 58 6.99 -1.75 6.93
N PHE A 59 5.66 -1.82 7.03
CA PHE A 59 4.94 -1.71 8.30
C PHE A 59 5.19 -2.94 9.20
N GLU A 60 5.10 -4.15 8.63
CA GLU A 60 5.38 -5.41 9.33
C GLU A 60 6.82 -5.45 9.83
N THR A 61 7.80 -5.12 8.98
CA THR A 61 9.21 -4.99 9.38
C THR A 61 9.38 -3.98 10.53
N GLY A 62 8.64 -2.86 10.50
CA GLY A 62 8.63 -1.92 11.62
C GLY A 62 8.09 -2.53 12.90
N ALA A 63 7.05 -3.35 12.82
CA ALA A 63 6.43 -4.03 13.96
C ALA A 63 7.35 -5.12 14.52
N ASP A 64 7.99 -5.91 13.67
CA ASP A 64 8.99 -6.91 14.06
C ASP A 64 10.16 -6.25 14.80
N LEU A 65 10.65 -5.11 14.29
CA LEU A 65 11.70 -4.34 14.96
C LEU A 65 11.24 -3.79 16.31
N TRP A 66 9.96 -3.38 16.41
CA TRP A 66 9.39 -2.95 17.69
C TRP A 66 9.31 -4.11 18.68
N GLU A 67 8.96 -5.31 18.24
CA GLU A 67 8.97 -6.52 19.04
C GLU A 67 10.41 -6.86 19.51
N VAL A 68 11.38 -6.85 18.61
CA VAL A 68 12.80 -7.04 18.97
C VAL A 68 13.23 -6.03 20.03
N LEU A 69 12.91 -4.75 19.86
CA LEU A 69 13.24 -3.72 20.86
C LEU A 69 12.55 -3.97 22.20
N ALA A 70 11.32 -4.48 22.21
CA ALA A 70 10.60 -4.83 23.42
C ALA A 70 11.23 -6.01 24.17
N THR A 71 11.93 -6.90 23.46
CA THR A 71 12.65 -8.04 24.07
C THR A 71 14.02 -7.65 24.65
N ILE A 72 14.60 -6.51 24.28
CA ILE A 72 15.89 -6.06 24.81
C ILE A 72 15.69 -5.53 26.23
N ARG A 73 16.31 -6.17 27.24
CA ARG A 73 16.35 -5.65 28.61
C ARG A 73 17.11 -4.31 28.63
N ARG A 74 16.49 -3.30 29.22
CA ARG A 74 17.18 -2.11 29.73
C ARG A 74 17.74 -2.45 31.11
N ASP A 75 18.96 -2.97 31.13
CA ASP A 75 19.79 -3.01 32.33
C ASP A 75 20.69 -1.77 32.36
#